data_AF-R1DF20-F1
#
_entry.id   AF-R1DF20-F1
#
_cell.length_a   1.000
_cell.length_b   1.000
_cell.length_c   1.000
_cell.angle_alpha   90.00
_cell.angle_beta   90.00
_cell.angle_gamma   90.00
#
_symmetry.space_group_name_H-M   'P 1'
#
loop_
_entity.id
_entity.type
_entity.pdbx_description
1 polymer ?
#
loop_
_entity_poly.entity_id
_entity_poly.type
_entity_poly.pdbx_seq_one_letter_code
_entity_poly.pdbx_strand_id
1 'polypeptide(L)'
;MALLPHLACVAAASGALAAYRFLLIWMGSISEYTDYTAAQLGVAVAYGLAIAAWFGVEVGMFLSPRLGYGGVPSSEDAGLKGIKVASESGGEDASVLTTEDESSRDSISPPEPVVFGIRSSGLAALRAAAEFSAIMGYVYLCDRTTLFAKGPKTVSPTMFWGLCAAVLTVGLCTLRLAGKKGEVVTAPLQRDQTEEWKGWMQLQFIFYHYFAEGEIYNAIRLYIAAYVWMTGFGNFSYYYIRKDFTLPRFMQMMWRLNFFVAFVCVTMNNEYMLYYIAAMHTFFTWGVFFTCWIGYQYNDNNAVCLLKIAAATGVTHPEFTDSLHEWFFRSGLDHFVWIFGMLCAYSFPWYDRQLQAIEDMPSGKRALAKAAVIGGALAVGGWYVHTYFLRPKREYNKVHPYTSWIPIAVFLVLRNATASLRARYMHLFTWCGKVTLETYILQFHIWMKSTGINGSPKFLMVWLPSFWLNMAVVSAVYFVLSYRVFKITVVLRDVAVPKDNRGIFVNSVIMAVATAAFYAVGVALKG
;
A
#
# COMPACT_ATOMS: atom_id res chain seq x y z
N MET A 1 6.19 34.84 -31.13
CA MET A 1 5.52 34.54 -29.84
C MET A 1 5.34 33.05 -29.57
N ALA A 2 5.18 32.19 -30.58
CA ALA A 2 5.03 30.74 -30.44
C ALA A 2 6.19 29.99 -29.71
N LEU A 3 7.42 30.51 -29.76
CA LEU A 3 8.59 29.89 -29.11
C LEU A 3 8.73 30.28 -27.63
N LEU A 4 8.04 31.33 -27.16
CA LEU A 4 8.26 31.88 -25.82
C LEU A 4 7.90 30.90 -24.69
N PRO A 5 6.78 30.13 -24.76
CA PRO A 5 6.47 29.10 -23.76
C PRO A 5 7.54 27.99 -23.69
N HIS A 6 8.12 27.62 -24.83
CA HIS A 6 9.20 26.63 -24.90
C HIS A 6 10.51 27.18 -24.31
N LEU A 7 10.86 28.43 -24.63
CA LEU A 7 12.05 29.08 -24.05
C LEU A 7 11.91 29.26 -22.53
N ALA A 8 10.73 29.67 -22.06
CA ALA A 8 10.45 29.78 -20.63
C ALA A 8 10.51 28.41 -19.93
N CYS A 9 10.02 27.35 -20.57
CA CYS A 9 10.15 25.98 -20.08
C CYS A 9 11.61 25.57 -19.91
N VAL A 10 12.47 25.80 -20.92
CA VAL A 10 13.90 25.48 -20.84
C VAL A 10 14.58 26.29 -19.74
N ALA A 11 14.36 27.61 -19.69
CA ALA A 11 14.97 28.47 -18.68
C ALA A 11 14.57 28.06 -17.25
N ALA A 12 13.28 27.76 -17.03
CA ALA A 12 12.79 27.29 -15.74
C ALA A 12 13.36 25.90 -15.37
N ALA A 13 13.40 24.96 -16.32
CA ALA A 13 13.98 23.63 -16.09
C ALA A 13 15.48 23.70 -15.76
N SER A 14 16.25 24.53 -16.46
CA SER A 14 17.67 24.76 -16.18
C SER A 14 17.89 25.38 -14.80
N GLY A 15 17.07 26.37 -14.43
CA GLY A 15 17.10 26.97 -13.08
C GLY A 15 16.79 25.94 -11.98
N ALA A 16 15.76 25.10 -12.19
CA ALA A 16 15.41 24.04 -11.26
C ALA A 16 16.53 22.99 -11.11
N LEU A 17 17.20 22.62 -12.20
CA LEU A 17 18.33 21.69 -12.15
C LEU A 17 19.54 22.28 -11.41
N ALA A 18 19.83 23.57 -11.60
CA ALA A 18 20.88 24.27 -10.86
C ALA A 18 20.58 24.32 -9.35
N ALA A 19 19.33 24.64 -8.99
CA ALA A 19 18.88 24.63 -7.60
C ALA A 19 18.94 23.21 -6.99
N TYR A 20 18.53 22.19 -7.73
CA TYR A 20 18.61 20.80 -7.31
C TYR A 20 20.06 20.34 -7.08
N ARG A 21 20.99 20.74 -7.96
CA ARG A 21 22.42 20.46 -7.78
C ARG A 21 22.96 21.09 -6.51
N PHE A 22 22.60 22.35 -6.22
CA PHE A 22 22.99 23.00 -4.96
C PHE A 22 22.43 22.24 -3.75
N LEU A 23 21.15 21.84 -3.81
CA LEU A 23 20.51 21.05 -2.76
C LEU A 23 21.24 19.72 -2.52
N LEU A 24 21.63 18.99 -3.57
CA LEU A 24 22.39 17.74 -3.43
C LEU A 24 23.75 17.94 -2.79
N ILE A 25 24.49 18.99 -3.17
CA ILE A 25 25.78 19.33 -2.56
C ILE A 25 25.59 19.64 -1.07
N TRP A 26 24.58 20.44 -0.73
CA TRP A 26 24.25 20.75 0.65
C TRP A 26 23.85 19.50 1.43
N MET A 27 22.96 18.66 0.90
CA MET A 27 22.56 17.40 1.53
C MET A 27 23.75 16.46 1.74
N GLY A 28 24.68 16.38 0.78
CA GLY A 28 25.92 15.62 0.90
C GLY A 28 26.81 16.14 2.03
N SER A 29 26.87 17.46 2.24
CA SER A 29 27.69 18.06 3.31
C SER A 29 27.20 17.75 4.73
N ILE A 30 25.91 17.43 4.89
CA ILE A 30 25.29 17.08 6.18
C ILE A 30 24.93 15.59 6.29
N SER A 31 25.27 14.81 5.27
CA SER A 31 24.99 13.37 5.22
C SER A 31 25.88 12.63 6.21
N GLU A 32 25.30 11.70 6.95
CA GLU A 32 26.04 10.75 7.79
C GLU A 32 26.78 9.69 6.94
N TYR A 33 26.42 9.55 5.65
CA TYR A 33 26.99 8.59 4.71
C TYR A 33 27.48 9.29 3.45
N THR A 34 28.75 9.08 3.09
CA THR A 34 29.39 9.74 1.94
C THR A 34 29.75 8.78 0.79
N ASP A 35 29.72 7.46 1.02
CA ASP A 35 29.89 6.47 -0.05
C ASP A 35 28.53 6.14 -0.67
N TYR A 36 28.28 6.73 -1.83
CA TYR A 36 27.06 6.54 -2.60
C TYR A 36 27.23 5.42 -3.62
N THR A 37 26.21 4.58 -3.78
CA THR A 37 26.20 3.58 -4.86
C THR A 37 25.91 4.22 -6.21
N ALA A 38 26.33 3.56 -7.30
CA ALA A 38 25.98 4.01 -8.66
C ALA A 38 24.45 4.12 -8.84
N ALA A 39 23.68 3.21 -8.25
CA ALA A 39 22.22 3.25 -8.29
C ALA A 39 21.65 4.49 -7.56
N GLN A 40 22.21 4.86 -6.39
CA GLN A 40 21.83 6.08 -5.67
C GLN A 40 22.12 7.34 -6.46
N LEU A 41 23.32 7.45 -7.06
CA LEU A 41 23.68 8.59 -7.88
C LEU A 41 22.79 8.68 -9.13
N GLY A 42 22.53 7.55 -9.78
CA GLY A 42 21.64 7.46 -10.94
C GLY A 42 20.20 7.90 -10.62
N VAL A 43 19.64 7.41 -9.51
CA VAL A 43 18.27 7.80 -9.11
C VAL A 43 18.19 9.26 -8.66
N ALA A 44 19.24 9.80 -8.04
CA ALA A 44 19.31 11.23 -7.70
C ALA A 44 19.28 12.10 -8.97
N VAL A 45 20.01 11.73 -10.03
CA VAL A 45 19.91 12.42 -11.32
C VAL A 45 18.49 12.33 -11.88
N ALA A 46 17.86 11.14 -11.83
CA ALA A 46 16.48 10.97 -12.29
C ALA A 46 15.48 11.85 -11.54
N TYR A 47 15.63 11.99 -10.21
CA TYR A 47 14.83 12.89 -9.38
C TYR A 47 15.01 14.36 -9.78
N GLY A 48 16.25 14.80 -10.00
CA GLY A 48 16.53 16.16 -10.47
C GLY A 48 15.88 16.46 -11.81
N LEU A 49 15.95 15.53 -12.76
CA LEU A 49 15.31 15.67 -14.07
C LEU A 49 13.77 15.66 -13.97
N ALA A 50 13.19 14.83 -13.11
CA ALA A 50 11.75 14.82 -12.90
C ALA A 50 11.24 16.16 -12.36
N ILE A 51 11.93 16.74 -11.36
CA ILE A 51 11.61 18.06 -10.80
C ILE A 51 11.79 19.16 -11.86
N ALA A 52 12.89 19.14 -12.60
CA ALA A 52 13.18 20.13 -13.64
C ALA A 52 12.17 20.07 -14.79
N ALA A 53 11.81 18.86 -15.24
CA ALA A 53 10.82 18.64 -16.28
C ALA A 53 9.43 19.13 -15.85
N TRP A 54 8.99 18.79 -14.64
CA TRP A 54 7.73 19.29 -14.11
C TRP A 54 7.72 20.82 -14.03
N PHE A 55 8.71 21.43 -13.38
CA PHE A 55 8.74 22.88 -13.18
C PHE A 55 8.81 23.64 -14.51
N GLY A 56 9.62 23.16 -15.46
CA GLY A 56 9.71 23.73 -16.80
C GLY A 56 8.38 23.69 -17.55
N VAL A 57 7.75 22.51 -17.61
CA VAL A 57 6.48 22.32 -18.32
C VAL A 57 5.35 23.12 -17.67
N GLU A 58 5.30 23.18 -16.33
CA GLU A 58 4.33 23.98 -15.58
C GLU A 58 4.44 25.47 -15.93
N VAL A 59 5.66 26.03 -15.94
CA VAL A 59 5.91 27.42 -16.31
C VAL A 59 5.56 27.69 -17.78
N GLY A 60 5.93 26.77 -18.69
CA GLY A 60 5.57 26.87 -20.10
C GLY A 60 4.06 26.87 -20.32
N MET A 61 3.34 25.95 -19.67
CA MET A 61 1.88 25.85 -19.75
C MET A 61 1.17 27.04 -19.12
N PHE A 62 1.68 27.58 -18.01
CA PHE A 62 1.15 28.79 -17.38
C PHE A 62 1.23 30.03 -18.28
N LEU A 63 2.29 30.12 -19.09
CA LEU A 63 2.52 31.22 -20.01
C LEU A 63 1.79 31.05 -21.36
N SER A 64 1.43 29.81 -21.75
CA SER A 64 0.81 29.51 -23.04
C SER A 64 -0.50 30.28 -23.29
N PRO A 65 -1.51 30.27 -22.39
CA PRO A 65 -2.75 31.04 -22.57
C PRO A 65 -2.54 32.55 -22.53
N ARG A 66 -1.55 33.03 -21.75
CA ARG A 66 -1.30 34.46 -21.53
C ARG A 66 -0.59 35.13 -22.70
N LEU A 67 -0.04 34.34 -23.62
CA LEU A 67 0.72 34.79 -24.79
C LEU A 67 -0.01 34.51 -26.10
N GLY A 68 -1.32 34.20 -26.04
CA GLY A 68 -2.14 33.91 -27.22
C GLY A 68 -1.80 32.57 -27.89
N TYR A 69 -1.16 31.64 -27.17
CA TYR A 69 -0.87 30.31 -27.66
C TYR A 69 -1.97 29.34 -27.21
N GLY A 70 -3.06 29.39 -27.99
CA GLY A 70 -4.31 28.66 -27.84
C GLY A 70 -5.31 29.29 -28.80
N GLY A 71 -5.85 28.50 -29.74
CA GLY A 71 -6.55 28.98 -30.93
C GLY A 71 -7.57 30.10 -30.69
N VAL A 72 -7.62 31.03 -31.64
CA VAL A 72 -8.62 32.10 -31.75
C VAL A 72 -10.03 31.51 -31.61
N PRO A 73 -10.85 31.95 -30.64
CA PRO A 73 -12.31 31.81 -30.73
C PRO A 73 -12.82 32.97 -31.59
N SER A 74 -13.49 32.67 -32.72
CA SER A 74 -14.34 33.68 -33.36
C SER A 74 -15.46 34.01 -32.38
N SER A 75 -15.62 35.31 -32.13
CA SER A 75 -16.60 35.88 -31.22
C SER A 75 -18.04 35.64 -31.70
N GLU A 76 -18.69 34.60 -31.18
CA GLU A 76 -20.14 34.46 -31.03
C GLU A 76 -20.37 33.29 -30.06
N ASP A 77 -21.39 33.37 -29.23
CA ASP A 77 -21.75 32.41 -28.16
C ASP A 77 -21.00 32.52 -26.82
N ALA A 78 -21.12 33.69 -26.22
CA ALA A 78 -21.20 33.80 -24.76
C ALA A 78 -22.52 33.19 -24.27
N GLY A 79 -22.46 32.17 -23.41
CA GLY A 79 -23.63 31.59 -22.75
C GLY A 79 -23.29 30.95 -21.40
N LEU A 80 -23.71 31.60 -20.31
CA LEU A 80 -23.63 31.17 -18.91
C LEU A 80 -24.02 29.69 -18.67
N LYS A 81 -23.26 29.01 -17.77
CA LYS A 81 -23.64 27.99 -16.74
C LYS A 81 -22.49 26.98 -16.58
N GLY A 82 -22.04 26.49 -15.43
CA GLY A 82 -22.42 26.57 -14.03
C GLY A 82 -21.55 25.53 -13.30
N ILE A 83 -21.10 25.84 -12.09
CA ILE A 83 -20.20 25.00 -11.27
C ILE A 83 -20.86 23.67 -10.89
N LYS A 84 -20.15 22.54 -11.05
CA LYS A 84 -20.30 21.35 -10.19
C LYS A 84 -18.93 20.72 -9.91
N VAL A 85 -18.53 20.77 -8.64
CA VAL A 85 -17.44 19.98 -8.06
C VAL A 85 -18.00 18.59 -7.76
N ALA A 86 -17.52 17.56 -8.43
CA ALA A 86 -17.81 16.17 -8.09
C ALA A 86 -16.62 15.59 -7.30
N SER A 87 -16.85 15.34 -6.02
CA SER A 87 -16.03 14.45 -5.22
C SER A 87 -16.50 13.02 -5.46
N GLU A 88 -15.65 12.15 -6.02
CA GLU A 88 -15.91 10.71 -5.98
C GLU A 88 -14.65 9.92 -5.60
N SER A 89 -14.87 9.15 -4.54
CA SER A 89 -14.02 8.12 -3.97
C SER A 89 -13.93 6.92 -4.89
N GLY A 90 -12.73 6.61 -5.37
CA GLY A 90 -12.47 5.38 -6.12
C GLY A 90 -12.57 4.13 -5.24
N GLY A 91 -13.66 3.38 -5.41
CA GLY A 91 -13.76 1.98 -5.09
C GLY A 91 -13.78 1.18 -6.40
N GLU A 92 -12.95 0.16 -6.52
CA GLU A 92 -13.10 -0.86 -7.54
C GLU A 92 -14.33 -1.71 -7.20
N ASP A 93 -15.30 -1.78 -8.09
CA ASP A 93 -15.97 -3.03 -8.41
C ASP A 93 -16.61 -2.99 -9.80
N ALA A 94 -16.38 -4.08 -10.54
CA ALA A 94 -17.04 -4.38 -11.79
C ALA A 94 -18.37 -5.11 -11.52
N SER A 95 -19.49 -4.57 -11.98
CA SER A 95 -20.62 -5.34 -12.50
C SER A 95 -21.66 -4.45 -13.20
N VAL A 96 -22.29 -5.05 -14.21
CA VAL A 96 -23.47 -4.63 -14.98
C VAL A 96 -23.18 -3.78 -16.23
N LEU A 97 -23.02 -4.49 -17.35
CA LEU A 97 -23.36 -3.99 -18.68
C LEU A 97 -24.82 -3.51 -18.67
N THR A 98 -25.03 -2.24 -18.98
CA THR A 98 -26.24 -1.78 -19.65
C THR A 98 -25.76 -0.99 -20.86
N THR A 99 -26.09 -1.50 -22.04
CA THR A 99 -25.95 -0.80 -23.32
C THR A 99 -27.02 0.28 -23.36
N GLU A 100 -26.63 1.52 -23.12
CA GLU A 100 -27.41 2.68 -23.57
C GLU A 100 -26.58 3.38 -24.64
N ASP A 101 -27.18 3.47 -25.83
CA ASP A 101 -26.67 4.17 -27.00
C ASP A 101 -26.43 5.66 -26.68
N GLU A 102 -25.19 6.05 -26.44
CA GLU A 102 -24.78 7.45 -26.52
C GLU A 102 -24.53 7.82 -27.99
N SER A 103 -25.60 8.28 -28.64
CA SER A 103 -25.49 9.04 -29.89
C SER A 103 -24.68 10.32 -29.65
N SER A 104 -23.55 10.41 -30.34
CA SER A 104 -22.70 11.57 -30.59
C SER A 104 -23.32 12.96 -30.30
N ARG A 105 -22.77 13.63 -29.28
CA ARG A 105 -22.67 15.09 -29.25
C ARG A 105 -21.21 15.46 -29.06
N ASP A 106 -20.52 15.68 -30.19
CA ASP A 106 -19.18 16.25 -30.23
C ASP A 106 -19.24 17.70 -29.72
N SER A 107 -19.03 17.89 -28.41
CA SER A 107 -18.59 19.19 -27.90
C SER A 107 -17.09 19.31 -28.19
N ILE A 108 -16.72 20.14 -29.16
CA ILE A 108 -15.32 20.46 -29.46
C ILE A 108 -14.72 21.13 -28.23
N SER A 109 -13.95 20.37 -27.44
CA SER A 109 -13.11 20.92 -26.38
C SER A 109 -12.00 21.76 -27.01
N PRO A 110 -11.61 22.91 -26.41
CA PRO A 110 -10.51 23.71 -26.94
C PRO A 110 -9.23 22.85 -27.01
N PRO A 111 -8.38 23.04 -28.04
CA PRO A 111 -7.16 22.23 -28.20
C PRO A 111 -6.28 22.36 -26.96
N GLU A 112 -5.92 21.22 -26.37
CA GLU A 112 -5.07 21.19 -25.17
C GLU A 112 -3.74 21.90 -25.45
N PRO A 113 -3.26 22.78 -24.53
CA PRO A 113 -1.96 23.40 -24.69
C PRO A 113 -0.86 22.33 -24.65
N VAL A 114 0.08 22.42 -25.59
CA VAL A 114 1.21 21.48 -25.74
C VAL A 114 2.53 22.24 -25.59
N VAL A 115 3.37 21.81 -24.66
CA VAL A 115 4.72 22.34 -24.46
C VAL A 115 5.70 21.17 -24.58
N PHE A 116 6.65 21.25 -25.52
CA PHE A 116 7.59 20.15 -25.86
C PHE A 116 6.91 18.79 -26.08
N GLY A 117 5.77 18.77 -26.79
CA GLY A 117 5.02 17.54 -27.05
C GLY A 117 4.26 16.98 -25.85
N ILE A 118 4.38 17.61 -24.67
CA ILE A 118 3.65 17.23 -23.46
C ILE A 118 2.32 17.99 -23.43
N ARG A 119 1.23 17.22 -23.44
CA ARG A 119 -0.14 17.73 -23.30
C ARG A 119 -0.45 18.05 -21.83
N SER A 120 -1.43 18.92 -21.58
CA SER A 120 -1.93 19.21 -20.22
C SER A 120 -2.33 17.97 -19.43
N SER A 121 -2.84 16.94 -20.11
CA SER A 121 -3.16 15.62 -19.53
C SER A 121 -1.94 14.88 -18.95
N GLY A 122 -0.74 15.09 -19.49
CA GLY A 122 0.52 14.53 -18.99
C GLY A 122 1.10 15.27 -17.77
N LEU A 123 0.64 16.49 -17.48
CA LEU A 123 1.16 17.31 -16.39
C LEU A 123 0.90 16.68 -15.02
N ALA A 124 -0.23 15.98 -14.84
CA ALA A 124 -0.56 15.31 -13.59
C ALA A 124 0.47 14.23 -13.22
N ALA A 125 0.95 13.48 -14.22
CA ALA A 125 1.97 12.45 -14.03
C ALA A 125 3.34 13.06 -13.70
N LEU A 126 3.72 14.14 -14.40
CA LEU A 126 4.97 14.87 -14.11
C LEU A 126 4.97 15.48 -12.72
N ARG A 127 3.86 16.10 -12.31
CA ARG A 127 3.68 16.62 -10.95
C ARG A 127 3.79 15.50 -9.92
N ALA A 128 3.15 14.35 -10.16
CA ALA A 128 3.24 13.21 -9.27
C ALA A 128 4.69 12.66 -9.16
N ALA A 129 5.42 12.59 -10.28
CA ALA A 129 6.83 12.17 -10.29
C ALA A 129 7.75 13.16 -9.57
N ALA A 130 7.54 14.47 -9.76
CA ALA A 130 8.29 15.51 -9.06
C ALA A 130 7.98 15.55 -7.56
N GLU A 131 6.71 15.41 -7.18
CA GLU A 131 6.29 15.31 -5.78
C GLU A 131 6.88 14.06 -5.13
N PHE A 132 6.86 12.90 -5.82
CA PHE A 132 7.52 11.69 -5.35
C PHE A 132 9.01 11.90 -5.09
N SER A 133 9.70 12.55 -6.03
CA SER A 133 11.13 12.84 -5.95
C SER A 133 11.45 13.74 -4.75
N ALA A 134 10.62 14.76 -4.50
CA ALA A 134 10.74 15.61 -3.34
C ALA A 134 10.52 14.85 -2.02
N ILE A 135 9.52 13.94 -1.98
CA ILE A 135 9.28 13.09 -0.81
C ILE A 135 10.46 12.14 -0.57
N MET A 136 11.07 11.57 -1.62
CA MET A 136 12.24 10.70 -1.48
C MET A 136 13.46 11.46 -0.94
N GLY A 137 13.67 12.68 -1.43
CA GLY A 137 14.68 13.59 -0.88
C GLY A 137 14.43 13.91 0.59
N TYR A 138 13.17 14.13 0.97
CA TYR A 138 12.79 14.38 2.37
C TYR A 138 12.98 13.15 3.27
N VAL A 139 12.65 11.95 2.79
CA VAL A 139 12.92 10.67 3.46
C VAL A 139 14.42 10.51 3.72
N TYR A 140 15.24 10.79 2.70
CA TYR A 140 16.70 10.78 2.84
C TYR A 140 17.18 11.81 3.86
N LEU A 141 16.67 13.05 3.79
CA LEU A 141 17.02 14.13 4.73
C LEU A 141 16.72 13.73 6.18
N CYS A 142 15.55 13.16 6.42
CA CYS A 142 15.14 12.71 7.75
C CYS A 142 16.09 11.66 8.34
N ASP A 143 16.46 10.64 7.56
CA ASP A 143 17.09 9.44 8.11
C ASP A 143 18.60 9.30 7.84
N ARG A 144 19.12 9.92 6.76
CA ARG A 144 20.55 9.84 6.39
C ARG A 144 21.37 11.09 6.72
N THR A 145 20.75 12.17 7.18
CA THR A 145 21.48 13.41 7.52
C THR A 145 21.39 13.75 8.99
N THR A 146 22.29 14.61 9.45
CA THR A 146 22.31 15.12 10.82
C THR A 146 21.32 16.24 11.09
N LEU A 147 20.49 16.64 10.11
CA LEU A 147 19.55 17.76 10.24
C LEU A 147 18.57 17.58 11.39
N PHE A 148 18.02 16.37 11.53
CA PHE A 148 17.06 16.04 12.58
C PHE A 148 17.69 15.16 13.67
N ALA A 149 17.41 15.52 14.91
CA ALA A 149 17.95 14.86 16.09
C ALA A 149 17.35 13.46 16.29
N LYS A 150 18.16 12.57 16.88
CA LYS A 150 17.78 11.20 17.24
C LYS A 150 17.44 11.15 18.73
N GLY A 151 16.24 10.72 19.08
CA GLY A 151 15.82 10.52 20.47
C GLY A 151 15.76 9.05 20.87
N PRO A 152 15.95 8.70 22.14
CA PRO A 152 15.66 7.35 22.63
C PRO A 152 14.16 7.05 22.54
N LYS A 153 13.81 5.78 22.34
CA LYS A 153 12.40 5.35 22.45
C LYS A 153 11.94 5.37 23.90
N THR A 154 10.67 5.70 24.09
CA THR A 154 10.03 5.68 25.41
C THR A 154 9.31 4.35 25.58
N VAL A 155 9.79 3.51 26.50
CA VAL A 155 9.14 2.24 26.86
C VAL A 155 8.22 2.52 28.05
N SER A 156 6.92 2.68 27.79
CA SER A 156 5.92 2.86 28.82
C SER A 156 4.63 2.14 28.43
N PRO A 157 4.31 1.00 29.06
CA PRO A 157 3.08 0.27 28.80
C PRO A 157 1.84 1.13 29.02
N THR A 158 1.85 2.01 30.02
CA THR A 158 0.74 2.92 30.32
C THR A 158 0.50 3.92 29.19
N MET A 159 1.56 4.53 28.64
CA MET A 159 1.42 5.45 27.52
C MET A 159 0.96 4.71 26.26
N PHE A 160 1.53 3.54 26.01
CA PHE A 160 1.17 2.68 24.88
C PHE A 160 -0.30 2.30 24.90
N TRP A 161 -0.79 1.70 26.00
CA TRP A 161 -2.19 1.28 26.12
C TRP A 161 -3.15 2.46 26.22
N GLY A 162 -2.74 3.55 26.88
CA GLY A 162 -3.50 4.79 26.93
C GLY A 162 -3.74 5.38 25.55
N LEU A 163 -2.72 5.37 24.68
CA LEU A 163 -2.85 5.83 23.30
C LEU A 163 -3.67 4.86 22.44
N CYS A 164 -3.48 3.54 22.58
CA CYS A 164 -4.32 2.55 21.92
C CYS A 164 -5.81 2.74 22.27
N ALA A 165 -6.10 2.97 23.56
CA ALA A 165 -7.46 3.23 24.03
C ALA A 165 -8.01 4.55 23.45
N ALA A 166 -7.23 5.63 23.47
CA ALA A 166 -7.63 6.91 22.90
C ALA A 166 -7.97 6.81 21.41
N VAL A 167 -7.11 6.14 20.61
CA VAL A 167 -7.37 5.97 19.17
C VAL A 167 -8.55 5.03 18.93
N LEU A 168 -8.73 3.99 19.74
CA LEU A 168 -9.91 3.13 19.67
C LEU A 168 -11.20 3.91 19.97
N THR A 169 -11.20 4.79 20.97
CA THR A 169 -12.34 5.67 21.27
C THR A 169 -12.69 6.56 20.08
N VAL A 170 -11.69 7.20 19.45
CA VAL A 170 -11.91 7.98 18.22
C VAL A 170 -12.45 7.08 17.10
N GLY A 171 -11.90 5.87 16.94
CA GLY A 171 -12.37 4.88 15.98
C GLY A 171 -13.85 4.52 16.17
N LEU A 172 -14.28 4.29 17.42
CA LEU A 172 -15.67 4.03 17.78
C LEU A 172 -16.60 5.22 17.45
N CYS A 173 -16.12 6.46 17.60
CA CYS A 173 -16.85 7.65 17.15
C CYS A 173 -17.01 7.74 15.61
N THR A 174 -16.30 6.92 14.84
CA THR A 174 -16.37 6.87 13.38
C THR A 174 -17.12 5.65 12.83
N LEU A 175 -17.92 4.97 13.66
CA LEU A 175 -18.73 3.82 13.24
C LEU A 175 -19.69 4.20 12.10
N ARG A 176 -19.66 3.42 11.02
CA ARG A 176 -20.56 3.55 9.87
C ARG A 176 -21.24 2.22 9.58
N LEU A 177 -22.42 2.30 8.94
CA LEU A 177 -23.10 1.14 8.38
C LEU A 177 -22.47 0.80 7.02
N ALA A 178 -22.34 -0.49 6.75
CA ALA A 178 -21.83 -1.02 5.50
C ALA A 178 -22.98 -1.18 4.47
N GLY A 179 -22.74 -0.75 3.23
CA GLY A 179 -23.75 -0.68 2.16
C GLY A 179 -24.06 0.75 1.68
N LYS A 180 -24.81 0.86 0.58
CA LYS A 180 -25.32 2.17 0.08
C LYS A 180 -26.48 2.65 0.96
N LYS A 181 -26.78 3.95 0.94
CA LYS A 181 -27.92 4.53 1.68
C LYS A 181 -29.21 3.77 1.32
N GLY A 182 -29.75 3.00 2.28
CA GLY A 182 -30.99 2.22 2.13
C GLY A 182 -30.80 0.70 2.05
N GLU A 183 -29.58 0.19 1.89
CA GLU A 183 -29.29 -1.24 1.79
C GLU A 183 -28.33 -1.67 2.91
N VAL A 184 -28.80 -2.51 3.84
CA VAL A 184 -27.97 -3.08 4.90
C VAL A 184 -27.36 -4.38 4.37
N VAL A 185 -26.08 -4.33 4.00
CA VAL A 185 -25.37 -5.53 3.57
C VAL A 185 -24.90 -6.28 4.81
N THR A 186 -25.37 -7.51 4.98
CA THR A 186 -24.96 -8.40 6.10
C THR A 186 -24.06 -9.54 5.65
N ALA A 187 -23.56 -9.50 4.41
CA ALA A 187 -22.58 -10.46 3.92
C ALA A 187 -21.33 -10.45 4.83
N PRO A 188 -20.73 -11.61 5.12
CA PRO A 188 -19.54 -11.67 5.95
C PRO A 188 -18.33 -11.04 5.27
N LEU A 189 -17.40 -10.51 6.07
CA LEU A 189 -16.06 -10.10 5.64
C LEU A 189 -16.05 -9.11 4.46
N GLN A 190 -16.82 -8.03 4.57
CA GLN A 190 -16.90 -7.01 3.51
C GLN A 190 -15.58 -6.27 3.33
N ARG A 191 -15.41 -5.62 2.16
CA ARG A 191 -14.22 -4.83 1.84
C ARG A 191 -13.89 -3.81 2.95
N ASP A 192 -14.88 -3.04 3.40
CA ASP A 192 -14.66 -2.05 4.48
C ASP A 192 -14.22 -2.67 5.81
N GLN A 193 -14.69 -3.90 6.12
CA GLN A 193 -14.29 -4.62 7.34
C GLN A 193 -12.88 -5.21 7.23
N THR A 194 -12.51 -5.73 6.06
CA THR A 194 -11.14 -6.21 5.84
C THR A 194 -10.14 -5.05 5.89
N GLU A 195 -10.49 -3.89 5.32
CA GLU A 195 -9.69 -2.67 5.40
C GLU A 195 -9.66 -2.11 6.83
N GLU A 196 -10.77 -2.15 7.58
CA GLU A 196 -10.79 -1.82 9.02
C GLU A 196 -9.81 -2.70 9.80
N TRP A 197 -9.86 -4.02 9.59
CA TRP A 197 -8.97 -4.97 10.25
C TRP A 197 -7.50 -4.69 9.90
N LYS A 198 -7.19 -4.43 8.62
CA LYS A 198 -5.85 -3.99 8.20
C LYS A 198 -5.43 -2.70 8.89
N GLY A 199 -6.31 -1.70 9.00
CA GLY A 199 -5.97 -0.43 9.63
C GLY A 199 -5.67 -0.55 11.11
N TRP A 200 -6.46 -1.34 11.84
CA TRP A 200 -6.20 -1.64 13.25
C TRP A 200 -4.85 -2.33 13.45
N MET A 201 -4.58 -3.38 12.67
CA MET A 201 -3.30 -4.09 12.73
C MET A 201 -2.12 -3.17 12.40
N GLN A 202 -2.28 -2.30 11.40
CA GLN A 202 -1.24 -1.35 10.99
C GLN A 202 -0.92 -0.35 12.11
N LEU A 203 -1.94 0.21 12.75
CA LEU A 203 -1.75 1.13 13.86
C LEU A 203 -1.00 0.44 15.02
N GLN A 204 -1.42 -0.78 15.35
CA GLN A 204 -0.80 -1.52 16.43
C GLN A 204 0.66 -1.88 16.10
N PHE A 205 0.93 -2.19 14.83
CA PHE A 205 2.26 -2.47 14.31
C PHE A 205 3.19 -1.26 14.42
N ILE A 206 2.73 -0.06 14.07
CA ILE A 206 3.57 1.14 14.18
C ILE A 206 3.78 1.54 15.65
N PHE A 207 2.76 1.43 16.52
CA PHE A 207 2.89 1.73 17.95
C PHE A 207 3.86 0.78 18.65
N TYR A 208 3.83 -0.50 18.30
CA TYR A 208 4.82 -1.48 18.77
C TYR A 208 6.25 -1.01 18.50
N HIS A 209 6.54 -0.52 17.28
CA HIS A 209 7.87 -0.04 16.96
C HIS A 209 8.19 1.28 17.67
N TYR A 210 7.24 2.22 17.74
CA TYR A 210 7.47 3.52 18.35
C TYR A 210 7.81 3.43 19.84
N PHE A 211 7.03 2.66 20.60
CA PHE A 211 7.21 2.48 22.05
C PHE A 211 8.17 1.34 22.41
N ALA A 212 8.65 0.56 21.44
CA ALA A 212 9.47 -0.64 21.64
C ALA A 212 8.86 -1.63 22.65
N GLU A 213 7.54 -1.83 22.58
CA GLU A 213 6.79 -2.67 23.51
C GLU A 213 6.94 -4.15 23.18
N GLY A 214 7.91 -4.83 23.81
CA GLY A 214 8.26 -6.22 23.49
C GLY A 214 7.19 -7.25 23.83
N GLU A 215 6.33 -6.97 24.81
CA GLU A 215 5.33 -7.92 25.32
C GLU A 215 4.29 -8.32 24.27
N ILE A 216 3.97 -7.42 23.34
CA ILE A 216 2.98 -7.68 22.30
C ILE A 216 3.56 -8.35 21.04
N TYR A 217 4.82 -8.80 21.07
CA TYR A 217 5.47 -9.41 19.90
C TYR A 217 4.64 -10.57 19.30
N ASN A 218 4.08 -11.44 20.12
CA ASN A 218 3.28 -12.57 19.64
C ASN A 218 1.99 -12.09 18.93
N ALA A 219 1.38 -10.99 19.40
CA ALA A 219 0.25 -10.36 18.71
C ALA A 219 0.65 -9.77 17.36
N ILE A 220 1.78 -9.05 17.31
CA ILE A 220 2.33 -8.49 16.06
C ILE A 220 2.61 -9.60 15.05
N ARG A 221 3.13 -10.74 15.50
CA ARG A 221 3.38 -11.90 14.65
C ARG A 221 2.08 -12.47 14.07
N LEU A 222 1.02 -12.57 14.88
CA LEU A 222 -0.33 -12.94 14.40
C LEU A 222 -0.89 -11.94 13.40
N TYR A 223 -0.65 -10.65 13.57
CA TYR A 223 -1.12 -9.64 12.61
C TYR A 223 -0.46 -9.79 11.25
N ILE A 224 0.84 -10.11 11.21
CA ILE A 224 1.50 -10.37 9.93
C ILE A 224 0.97 -11.65 9.30
N ALA A 225 0.74 -12.71 10.08
CA ALA A 225 0.08 -13.91 9.59
C ALA A 225 -1.32 -13.61 9.02
N ALA A 226 -2.07 -12.70 9.65
CA ALA A 226 -3.36 -12.23 9.14
C ALA A 226 -3.24 -11.43 7.82
N TYR A 227 -2.22 -10.60 7.64
CA TYR A 227 -1.94 -9.95 6.36
C TYR A 227 -1.61 -10.95 5.25
N VAL A 228 -0.81 -11.97 5.57
CA VAL A 228 -0.46 -13.05 4.63
C VAL A 228 -1.71 -13.90 4.32
N TRP A 229 -2.54 -14.19 5.33
CA TRP A 229 -3.84 -14.83 5.16
C TRP A 229 -4.75 -14.04 4.23
N MET A 230 -4.86 -12.72 4.41
CA MET A 230 -5.65 -11.84 3.52
C MET A 230 -5.11 -11.83 2.09
N THR A 231 -3.81 -12.02 1.90
CA THR A 231 -3.19 -12.15 0.58
C THR A 231 -3.66 -13.44 -0.09
N GLY A 232 -3.63 -14.56 0.65
CA GLY A 232 -4.18 -15.84 0.21
C GLY A 232 -5.67 -15.74 -0.14
N PHE A 233 -6.47 -15.26 0.81
CA PHE A 233 -7.92 -15.14 0.69
C PHE A 233 -8.32 -14.20 -0.46
N GLY A 234 -7.84 -12.95 -0.44
CA GLY A 234 -8.27 -11.92 -1.38
C GLY A 234 -7.84 -12.21 -2.82
N ASN A 235 -6.60 -12.64 -3.04
CA ASN A 235 -6.13 -12.98 -4.39
C ASN A 235 -6.84 -14.22 -4.93
N PHE A 236 -7.06 -15.24 -4.09
CA PHE A 236 -7.74 -16.46 -4.52
C PHE A 236 -9.20 -16.15 -4.86
N SER A 237 -9.93 -15.43 -4.00
CA SER A 237 -11.29 -14.98 -4.30
C SER A 237 -11.37 -14.22 -5.62
N TYR A 238 -10.40 -13.35 -5.91
CA TYR A 238 -10.33 -12.64 -7.19
C TYR A 238 -10.17 -13.60 -8.36
N TYR A 239 -9.10 -14.40 -8.40
CA TYR A 239 -8.79 -15.27 -9.54
C TYR A 239 -9.79 -16.41 -9.73
N TYR A 240 -10.34 -16.94 -8.63
CA TYR A 240 -11.34 -17.99 -8.67
C TYR A 240 -12.69 -17.49 -9.19
N ILE A 241 -13.16 -16.33 -8.71
CA ILE A 241 -14.47 -15.78 -9.09
C ILE A 241 -14.42 -15.04 -10.43
N ARG A 242 -13.46 -14.12 -10.60
CA ARG A 242 -13.38 -13.26 -11.80
C ARG A 242 -12.76 -13.99 -12.99
N LYS A 243 -11.99 -15.07 -12.76
CA LYS A 243 -11.24 -15.81 -13.79
C LYS A 243 -10.37 -14.91 -14.68
N ASP A 244 -9.96 -13.76 -14.14
CA ASP A 244 -9.17 -12.75 -14.83
C ASP A 244 -7.67 -12.97 -14.54
N PHE A 245 -6.97 -13.56 -15.50
CA PHE A 245 -5.52 -13.78 -15.47
C PHE A 245 -4.78 -12.84 -16.43
N THR A 246 -5.34 -11.66 -16.70
CA THR A 246 -4.76 -10.72 -17.65
C THR A 246 -3.47 -10.08 -17.12
N LEU A 247 -2.52 -9.88 -18.04
CA LEU A 247 -1.22 -9.24 -17.76
C LEU A 247 -1.35 -7.83 -17.14
N PRO A 248 -2.25 -6.94 -17.61
CA PRO A 248 -2.41 -5.61 -17.03
C PRO A 248 -2.78 -5.64 -15.56
N ARG A 249 -3.74 -6.49 -15.17
CA ARG A 249 -4.16 -6.59 -13.79
C ARG A 249 -3.02 -7.07 -12.90
N PHE A 250 -2.31 -8.11 -13.34
CA PHE A 250 -1.17 -8.65 -12.60
C PHE A 250 -0.07 -7.60 -12.42
N MET A 251 0.30 -6.89 -13.47
CA MET A 251 1.32 -5.84 -13.42
C MET A 251 0.90 -4.66 -12.53
N GLN A 252 -0.38 -4.27 -12.53
CA GLN A 252 -0.90 -3.22 -11.65
C GLN A 252 -0.83 -3.63 -10.17
N MET A 253 -1.07 -4.90 -9.85
CA MET A 253 -0.90 -5.44 -8.49
C MET A 253 0.57 -5.46 -8.09
N MET A 254 1.47 -5.90 -8.98
CA MET A 254 2.92 -5.88 -8.73
C MET A 254 3.43 -4.45 -8.52
N TRP A 255 2.95 -3.49 -9.29
CA TRP A 255 3.26 -2.08 -9.09
C TRP A 255 2.85 -1.59 -7.71
N ARG A 256 1.59 -1.85 -7.30
CA ARG A 256 1.06 -1.40 -5.99
C ARG A 256 1.90 -1.92 -4.82
N LEU A 257 2.40 -3.15 -4.90
CA LEU A 257 3.17 -3.79 -3.83
C LEU A 257 4.65 -3.39 -3.82
N ASN A 258 5.27 -3.17 -4.99
CA ASN A 258 6.73 -3.06 -5.09
C ASN A 258 7.23 -1.66 -5.46
N PHE A 259 6.42 -0.78 -6.06
CA PHE A 259 6.87 0.54 -6.53
C PHE A 259 7.54 1.33 -5.41
N PHE A 260 6.83 1.55 -4.29
CA PHE A 260 7.32 2.45 -3.26
C PHE A 260 8.56 1.89 -2.56
N VAL A 261 8.54 0.62 -2.19
CA VAL A 261 9.68 -0.05 -1.52
C VAL A 261 10.92 -0.10 -2.41
N ALA A 262 10.78 -0.31 -3.72
CA ALA A 262 11.93 -0.34 -4.63
C ALA A 262 12.69 0.99 -4.64
N PHE A 263 11.97 2.11 -4.74
CA PHE A 263 12.59 3.44 -4.72
C PHE A 263 13.18 3.81 -3.35
N VAL A 264 12.54 3.39 -2.24
CA VAL A 264 13.11 3.56 -0.90
C VAL A 264 14.41 2.76 -0.74
N CYS A 265 14.44 1.50 -1.21
CA CYS A 265 15.64 0.66 -1.16
C CYS A 265 16.81 1.32 -1.89
N VAL A 266 16.59 1.79 -3.13
CA VAL A 266 17.64 2.46 -3.90
C VAL A 266 18.06 3.77 -3.23
N THR A 267 17.12 4.65 -2.86
CA THR A 267 17.43 5.95 -2.25
C THR A 267 18.22 5.80 -0.95
N MET A 268 17.83 4.85 -0.10
CA MET A 268 18.38 4.67 1.23
C MET A 268 19.57 3.71 1.31
N ASN A 269 19.96 3.11 0.16
CA ASN A 269 20.92 2.00 0.07
C ASN A 269 20.57 0.83 1.00
N ASN A 270 19.30 0.45 1.04
CA ASN A 270 18.83 -0.66 1.87
C ASN A 270 18.50 -1.88 1.01
N GLU A 271 18.70 -3.06 1.57
CA GLU A 271 18.23 -4.32 1.03
C GLU A 271 16.71 -4.43 1.09
N TYR A 272 16.14 -5.07 0.07
CA TYR A 272 14.69 -5.27 -0.04
C TYR A 272 14.10 -6.01 1.17
N MET A 273 14.88 -6.93 1.76
CA MET A 273 14.48 -7.73 2.91
C MET A 273 14.30 -6.93 4.21
N LEU A 274 14.85 -5.72 4.30
CA LEU A 274 14.53 -4.82 5.42
C LEU A 274 13.01 -4.56 5.49
N TYR A 275 12.36 -4.46 4.32
CA TYR A 275 10.92 -4.25 4.19
C TYR A 275 10.19 -5.56 3.83
N TYR A 276 10.57 -6.66 4.48
CA TYR A 276 10.12 -8.02 4.16
C TYR A 276 8.59 -8.19 4.00
N ILE A 277 7.75 -7.38 4.67
CA ILE A 277 6.30 -7.45 4.50
C ILE A 277 5.91 -7.31 3.02
N ALA A 278 6.50 -6.35 2.31
CA ALA A 278 6.26 -6.18 0.87
C ALA A 278 6.71 -7.41 0.07
N ALA A 279 7.88 -7.96 0.41
CA ALA A 279 8.42 -9.18 -0.21
C ALA A 279 7.51 -10.40 -0.02
N MET A 280 7.00 -10.59 1.21
CA MET A 280 6.07 -11.67 1.54
C MET A 280 4.77 -11.53 0.74
N HIS A 281 4.18 -10.32 0.71
CA HIS A 281 2.96 -10.08 -0.07
C HIS A 281 3.15 -10.39 -1.56
N THR A 282 4.27 -9.96 -2.14
CA THR A 282 4.59 -10.27 -3.54
C THR A 282 4.70 -11.79 -3.73
N PHE A 283 5.54 -12.47 -2.94
CA PHE A 283 5.76 -13.91 -3.08
C PHE A 283 4.50 -14.76 -2.93
N PHE A 284 3.71 -14.53 -1.89
CA PHE A 284 2.47 -15.28 -1.70
C PHE A 284 1.42 -14.92 -2.77
N THR A 285 1.43 -13.70 -3.32
CA THR A 285 0.59 -13.35 -4.48
C THR A 285 0.96 -14.17 -5.71
N TRP A 286 2.26 -14.35 -5.98
CA TRP A 286 2.72 -15.25 -7.05
C TRP A 286 2.31 -16.70 -6.79
N GLY A 287 2.44 -17.17 -5.55
CA GLY A 287 1.98 -18.49 -5.13
C GLY A 287 0.51 -18.73 -5.49
N VAL A 288 -0.38 -17.82 -5.04
CA VAL A 288 -1.82 -17.91 -5.35
C VAL A 288 -2.07 -17.83 -6.85
N PHE A 289 -1.42 -16.88 -7.54
CA PHE A 289 -1.57 -16.70 -8.98
C PHE A 289 -1.26 -17.99 -9.75
N PHE A 290 -0.10 -18.61 -9.48
CA PHE A 290 0.28 -19.85 -10.14
C PHE A 290 -0.64 -21.01 -9.79
N THR A 291 -1.06 -21.16 -8.53
CA THR A 291 -2.00 -22.20 -8.13
C THR A 291 -3.33 -22.08 -8.88
N CYS A 292 -3.83 -20.86 -9.09
CA CYS A 292 -5.05 -20.62 -9.86
C CYS A 292 -4.84 -20.72 -11.38
N TRP A 293 -3.70 -20.27 -11.90
CA TRP A 293 -3.40 -20.18 -13.34
C TRP A 293 -3.09 -21.53 -13.98
N ILE A 294 -2.31 -22.38 -13.31
CA ILE A 294 -1.93 -23.70 -13.83
C ILE A 294 -3.19 -24.54 -14.01
N GLY A 295 -3.53 -24.89 -15.25
CA GLY A 295 -4.74 -25.66 -15.57
C GLY A 295 -6.03 -24.95 -15.15
N TYR A 296 -6.11 -23.61 -15.32
CA TYR A 296 -7.25 -22.78 -14.88
C TYR A 296 -8.62 -23.27 -15.37
N GLN A 297 -8.68 -23.94 -16.53
CA GLN A 297 -9.90 -24.50 -17.12
C GLN A 297 -10.58 -25.54 -16.22
N TYR A 298 -9.82 -26.19 -15.34
CA TYR A 298 -10.31 -27.23 -14.44
C TYR A 298 -10.61 -26.72 -13.02
N ASN A 299 -10.51 -25.41 -12.77
CA ASN A 299 -10.75 -24.85 -11.44
C ASN A 299 -12.21 -25.00 -10.98
N ASP A 300 -13.16 -25.21 -11.90
CA ASP A 300 -14.56 -25.47 -11.58
C ASP A 300 -14.78 -26.87 -10.97
N ASN A 301 -13.83 -27.79 -11.16
CA ASN A 301 -13.87 -29.10 -10.51
C ASN A 301 -13.33 -29.01 -9.08
N ASN A 302 -14.20 -29.27 -8.10
CA ASN A 302 -13.88 -29.24 -6.66
C ASN A 302 -12.66 -30.08 -6.29
N ALA A 303 -12.53 -31.30 -6.84
CA ALA A 303 -11.43 -32.19 -6.54
C ALA A 303 -10.10 -31.62 -7.07
N VAL A 304 -10.10 -31.08 -8.29
CA VAL A 304 -8.91 -30.46 -8.89
C VAL A 304 -8.52 -29.20 -8.13
N CYS A 305 -9.48 -28.35 -7.76
CA CYS A 305 -9.23 -27.14 -7.00
C CYS A 305 -8.62 -27.45 -5.62
N LEU A 306 -9.21 -28.39 -4.87
CA LEU A 306 -8.68 -28.82 -3.57
C LEU A 306 -7.31 -29.49 -3.69
N LEU A 307 -7.09 -30.31 -4.72
CA LEU A 307 -5.79 -30.91 -5.00
C LEU A 307 -4.72 -29.84 -5.29
N LYS A 308 -5.06 -28.77 -6.00
CA LYS A 308 -4.15 -27.64 -6.26
C LYS A 308 -3.84 -26.85 -4.98
N ILE A 309 -4.84 -26.60 -4.13
CA ILE A 309 -4.63 -25.95 -2.82
C ILE A 309 -3.73 -26.83 -1.95
N ALA A 310 -3.95 -28.15 -1.94
CA ALA A 310 -3.09 -29.10 -1.23
C ALA A 310 -1.68 -29.14 -1.84
N ALA A 311 -1.53 -29.16 -3.16
CA ALA A 311 -0.23 -29.13 -3.82
C ALA A 311 0.56 -27.86 -3.50
N ALA A 312 -0.12 -26.72 -3.28
CA ALA A 312 0.51 -25.47 -2.85
C ALA A 312 1.19 -25.60 -1.47
N THR A 313 0.77 -26.55 -0.61
CA THR A 313 1.48 -26.85 0.65
C THR A 313 2.82 -27.53 0.41
N GLY A 314 3.02 -28.19 -0.74
CA GLY A 314 4.27 -28.85 -1.12
C GLY A 314 5.31 -27.90 -1.70
N VAL A 315 4.94 -26.64 -1.99
CA VAL A 315 5.87 -25.57 -2.43
C VAL A 315 6.72 -25.05 -1.25
N THR A 316 6.65 -25.72 -0.09
CA THR A 316 7.40 -25.35 1.11
C THR A 316 8.89 -25.61 0.95
N HIS A 317 9.59 -24.50 0.74
CA HIS A 317 10.85 -24.16 1.39
C HIS A 317 12.04 -25.11 1.17
N PRO A 318 12.70 -25.05 -0.01
CA PRO A 318 14.04 -25.63 -0.13
C PRO A 318 14.98 -24.93 0.84
N GLU A 319 15.83 -25.69 1.54
CA GLU A 319 16.93 -25.14 2.33
C GLU A 319 17.89 -24.40 1.38
N PHE A 320 17.81 -23.06 1.36
CA PHE A 320 18.73 -22.22 0.60
C PHE A 320 19.80 -21.61 1.52
N THR A 321 20.93 -21.27 0.89
CA THR A 321 22.21 -20.80 1.42
C THR A 321 22.15 -19.72 2.51
N ASP A 322 23.23 -19.55 3.27
CA ASP A 322 23.39 -18.53 4.33
C ASP A 322 23.00 -17.10 3.90
N SER A 323 23.18 -16.75 2.62
CA SER A 323 22.83 -15.43 2.05
C SER A 323 21.33 -15.13 2.04
N LEU A 324 20.46 -16.16 2.09
CA LEU A 324 19.00 -16.01 2.10
C LEU A 324 18.39 -16.35 3.47
N HIS A 325 19.19 -16.33 4.54
CA HIS A 325 18.72 -16.66 5.88
C HIS A 325 17.51 -15.81 6.31
N GLU A 326 17.57 -14.49 6.14
CA GLU A 326 16.46 -13.60 6.54
C GLU A 326 15.19 -13.92 5.72
N TRP A 327 15.34 -14.20 4.42
CA TRP A 327 14.23 -14.66 3.59
C TRP A 327 13.63 -15.96 4.11
N PHE A 328 14.49 -16.94 4.39
CA PHE A 328 14.08 -18.27 4.88
C PHE A 328 13.32 -18.15 6.19
N PHE A 329 13.88 -17.40 7.14
CA PHE A 329 13.27 -17.18 8.45
C PHE A 329 11.90 -16.51 8.33
N ARG A 330 11.77 -15.44 7.53
CA ARG A 330 10.52 -14.67 7.41
C ARG A 330 9.43 -15.44 6.68
N SER A 331 9.75 -16.00 5.51
CA SER A 331 8.79 -16.81 4.73
C SER A 331 8.39 -18.09 5.46
N GLY A 332 9.33 -18.70 6.20
CA GLY A 332 9.10 -19.88 7.00
C GLY A 332 8.16 -19.65 8.18
N LEU A 333 8.06 -18.43 8.72
CA LEU A 333 7.11 -18.14 9.79
C LEU A 333 5.64 -18.17 9.34
N ASP A 334 5.38 -17.83 8.09
CA ASP A 334 4.01 -17.60 7.57
C ASP A 334 3.63 -18.58 6.43
N HIS A 335 4.37 -19.67 6.22
CA HIS A 335 4.29 -20.49 5.01
C HIS A 335 2.97 -21.26 4.78
N PHE A 336 2.15 -21.52 5.80
CA PHE A 336 0.85 -22.19 5.64
C PHE A 336 -0.35 -21.25 5.66
N VAL A 337 -0.20 -20.05 6.23
CA VAL A 337 -1.38 -19.22 6.56
C VAL A 337 -2.06 -18.64 5.31
N TRP A 338 -1.30 -18.39 4.24
CA TRP A 338 -1.87 -17.98 2.95
C TRP A 338 -2.69 -19.11 2.29
N ILE A 339 -2.29 -20.37 2.45
CA ILE A 339 -3.01 -21.55 1.95
C ILE A 339 -4.32 -21.71 2.72
N PHE A 340 -4.29 -21.49 4.04
CA PHE A 340 -5.50 -21.40 4.83
C PHE A 340 -6.41 -20.26 4.34
N GLY A 341 -5.84 -19.13 3.92
CA GLY A 341 -6.56 -18.05 3.24
C GLY A 341 -7.29 -18.51 1.97
N MET A 342 -6.60 -19.26 1.10
CA MET A 342 -7.21 -19.84 -0.10
C MET A 342 -8.33 -20.81 0.23
N LEU A 343 -8.14 -21.68 1.23
CA LEU A 343 -9.16 -22.62 1.68
C LEU A 343 -10.39 -21.88 2.23
N CYS A 344 -10.20 -20.83 3.05
CA CYS A 344 -11.29 -19.99 3.52
C CYS A 344 -12.05 -19.32 2.36
N ALA A 345 -11.34 -18.85 1.33
CA ALA A 345 -11.95 -18.26 0.15
C ALA A 345 -12.77 -19.28 -0.65
N TYR A 346 -12.26 -20.50 -0.82
CA TYR A 346 -12.97 -21.59 -1.46
C TYR A 346 -14.23 -22.00 -0.68
N SER A 347 -14.13 -22.11 0.65
CA SER A 347 -15.26 -22.47 1.54
C SER A 347 -16.21 -21.30 1.85
N PHE A 348 -15.93 -20.10 1.35
CA PHE A 348 -16.69 -18.89 1.67
C PHE A 348 -18.19 -18.98 1.32
N PRO A 349 -18.63 -19.53 0.17
CA PRO A 349 -20.05 -19.67 -0.13
C PRO A 349 -20.77 -20.62 0.83
N TRP A 350 -20.09 -21.68 1.29
CA TRP A 350 -20.65 -22.57 2.32
C TRP A 350 -20.78 -21.83 3.65
N TYR A 351 -19.75 -21.09 4.06
CA TYR A 351 -19.76 -20.31 5.29
C TYR A 351 -20.89 -19.27 5.32
N ASP A 352 -21.10 -18.53 4.23
CA ASP A 352 -22.18 -17.55 4.12
C ASP A 352 -23.56 -18.21 4.25
N ARG A 353 -23.79 -19.36 3.58
CA ARG A 353 -25.03 -20.14 3.74
C ARG A 353 -25.26 -20.57 5.18
N GLN A 354 -24.21 -20.98 5.90
CA GLN A 354 -24.37 -21.38 7.30
C GLN A 354 -24.71 -20.19 8.20
N LEU A 355 -24.16 -19.00 7.95
CA LEU A 355 -24.54 -17.80 8.66
C LEU A 355 -26.01 -17.43 8.39
N GLN A 356 -26.45 -17.48 7.14
CA GLN A 356 -27.84 -17.24 6.77
C GLN A 356 -28.79 -18.24 7.44
N ALA A 357 -28.46 -19.53 7.41
CA ALA A 357 -29.23 -20.57 8.08
C ALA A 357 -29.40 -20.34 9.58
N ILE A 358 -28.39 -19.76 10.26
CA ILE A 358 -28.51 -19.36 11.68
C ILE A 358 -29.42 -18.14 11.84
N GLU A 359 -29.34 -17.15 10.94
CA GLU A 359 -30.18 -15.94 10.99
C GLU A 359 -31.68 -16.25 10.79
N ASP A 360 -32.00 -17.25 9.97
CA ASP A 360 -33.35 -17.70 9.63
C ASP A 360 -34.02 -18.53 10.75
N MET A 361 -33.28 -18.92 11.79
CA MET A 361 -33.83 -19.67 12.91
C MET A 361 -34.79 -18.82 13.78
N PRO A 362 -35.79 -19.44 14.44
CA PRO A 362 -36.61 -18.78 15.45
C PRO A 362 -35.76 -18.12 16.54
N SER A 363 -36.21 -16.99 17.09
CA SER A 363 -35.43 -16.10 17.97
C SER A 363 -34.67 -16.84 19.09
N GLY A 364 -35.32 -17.74 19.83
CA GLY A 364 -34.69 -18.53 20.90
C GLY A 364 -33.63 -19.51 20.40
N LYS A 365 -33.92 -20.26 19.34
CA LYS A 365 -32.96 -21.20 18.71
C LYS A 365 -31.78 -20.47 18.09
N ARG A 366 -32.03 -19.33 17.43
CA ARG A 366 -31.00 -18.44 16.88
C ARG A 366 -30.06 -17.90 17.95
N ALA A 367 -30.61 -17.42 19.07
CA ALA A 367 -29.81 -16.92 20.19
C ALA A 367 -28.92 -18.01 20.79
N LEU A 368 -29.48 -19.21 21.00
CA LEU A 368 -28.72 -20.36 21.49
C LEU A 368 -27.63 -20.80 20.51
N ALA A 369 -27.94 -20.91 19.21
CA ALA A 369 -26.96 -21.27 18.18
C ALA A 369 -25.81 -20.25 18.11
N LYS A 370 -26.12 -18.95 18.13
CA LYS A 370 -25.10 -17.88 18.17
C LYS A 370 -24.27 -17.96 19.44
N ALA A 371 -24.90 -18.15 20.60
CA ALA A 371 -24.19 -18.29 21.88
C ALA A 371 -23.26 -19.51 21.88
N ALA A 372 -23.70 -20.65 21.32
CA ALA A 372 -22.88 -21.85 21.20
C ALA A 372 -21.68 -21.64 20.28
N VAL A 373 -21.87 -21.01 19.11
CA VAL A 373 -20.78 -20.67 18.18
C VAL A 373 -19.78 -19.70 18.81
N ILE A 374 -20.26 -18.63 19.45
CA ILE A 374 -19.41 -17.66 20.15
C ILE A 374 -18.66 -18.33 21.30
N GLY A 375 -19.36 -19.12 22.13
CA GLY A 375 -18.77 -19.83 23.26
C GLY A 375 -17.69 -20.83 22.82
N GLY A 376 -17.95 -21.59 21.76
CA GLY A 376 -16.96 -22.49 21.15
C GLY A 376 -15.74 -21.75 20.61
N ALA A 377 -15.94 -20.65 19.89
CA ALA A 377 -14.83 -19.83 19.38
C ALA A 377 -14.00 -19.23 20.52
N LEU A 378 -14.64 -18.74 21.58
CA LEU A 378 -13.95 -18.22 22.77
C LEU A 378 -13.20 -19.31 23.53
N ALA A 379 -13.76 -20.52 23.65
CA ALA A 379 -13.07 -21.66 24.27
C ALA A 379 -11.82 -22.06 23.50
N VAL A 380 -11.91 -22.17 22.16
CA VAL A 380 -10.75 -22.44 21.29
C VAL A 380 -9.73 -21.31 21.37
N GLY A 381 -10.18 -20.05 21.37
CA GLY A 381 -9.31 -18.88 21.52
C GLY A 381 -8.59 -18.87 22.88
N GLY A 382 -9.30 -19.14 23.97
CA GLY A 382 -8.74 -19.24 25.32
C GLY A 382 -7.73 -20.38 25.44
N TRP A 383 -8.04 -21.55 24.87
CA TRP A 383 -7.11 -22.67 24.79
C TRP A 383 -5.85 -22.32 23.98
N TYR A 384 -5.98 -21.67 22.84
CA TYR A 384 -4.84 -21.21 22.03
C TYR A 384 -3.98 -20.22 22.81
N VAL A 385 -4.61 -19.26 23.50
CA VAL A 385 -3.91 -18.24 24.28
C VAL A 385 -3.05 -18.89 25.35
N HIS A 386 -3.66 -19.77 26.15
CA HIS A 386 -2.99 -20.48 27.24
C HIS A 386 -1.89 -21.43 26.74
N THR A 387 -2.15 -22.15 25.65
CA THR A 387 -1.27 -23.23 25.17
C THR A 387 -0.09 -22.73 24.33
N TYR A 388 -0.31 -21.70 23.51
CA TYR A 388 0.64 -21.23 22.50
C TYR A 388 0.98 -19.75 22.64
N PHE A 389 -0.01 -18.86 22.70
CA PHE A 389 0.21 -17.41 22.59
C PHE A 389 1.04 -16.82 23.72
N LEU A 390 0.92 -17.33 24.94
CA LEU A 390 1.68 -16.81 26.10
C LEU A 390 3.12 -17.36 26.18
N ARG A 391 3.55 -18.17 25.20
CA ARG A 391 4.91 -18.70 25.19
C ARG A 391 5.95 -17.61 24.91
N PRO A 392 7.18 -17.77 25.44
CA PRO A 392 8.28 -16.89 25.08
C PRO A 392 8.49 -16.83 23.56
N LYS A 393 8.86 -15.65 23.05
CA LYS A 393 9.06 -15.35 21.61
C LYS A 393 9.71 -16.49 20.80
N ARG A 394 10.80 -17.07 21.31
CA ARG A 394 11.55 -18.12 20.60
C ARG A 394 10.75 -19.42 20.46
N GLU A 395 10.01 -19.81 21.48
CA GLU A 395 9.16 -20.99 21.44
C GLU A 395 7.91 -20.74 20.60
N TYR A 396 7.31 -19.56 20.74
CA TYR A 396 6.17 -19.16 19.93
C TYR A 396 6.49 -19.20 18.44
N ASN A 397 7.66 -18.69 18.03
CA ASN A 397 8.12 -18.73 16.63
C ASN A 397 8.20 -20.16 16.04
N LYS A 398 8.46 -21.18 16.85
CA LYS A 398 8.53 -22.59 16.37
C LYS A 398 7.15 -23.15 16.04
N VAL A 399 6.13 -22.77 16.80
CA VAL A 399 4.76 -23.30 16.68
C VAL A 399 3.84 -22.39 15.84
N HIS A 400 4.18 -21.12 15.71
CA HIS A 400 3.41 -20.12 14.98
C HIS A 400 3.06 -20.53 13.54
N PRO A 401 3.99 -21.08 12.71
CA PRO A 401 3.69 -21.45 11.32
C PRO A 401 2.53 -22.43 11.19
N TYR A 402 2.38 -23.32 12.17
CA TYR A 402 1.41 -24.41 12.17
C TYR A 402 0.09 -24.05 12.85
N THR A 403 0.08 -23.01 13.67
CA THR A 403 -1.03 -22.72 14.60
C THR A 403 -1.64 -21.33 14.43
N SER A 404 -1.01 -20.43 13.65
CA SER A 404 -1.46 -19.04 13.45
C SER A 404 -2.83 -18.92 12.77
N TRP A 405 -3.26 -19.94 12.02
CA TRP A 405 -4.59 -19.99 11.42
C TRP A 405 -5.73 -20.09 12.45
N ILE A 406 -5.46 -20.62 13.64
CA ILE A 406 -6.46 -20.84 14.71
C ILE A 406 -7.03 -19.50 15.22
N PRO A 407 -6.22 -18.55 15.73
CA PRO A 407 -6.74 -17.26 16.18
C PRO A 407 -7.35 -16.43 15.04
N ILE A 408 -6.88 -16.60 13.80
CA ILE A 408 -7.50 -16.00 12.62
C ILE A 408 -8.91 -16.55 12.42
N ALA A 409 -9.10 -17.87 12.46
CA ALA A 409 -10.42 -18.50 12.36
C ALA A 409 -11.36 -18.05 13.48
N VAL A 410 -10.85 -18.00 14.73
CA VAL A 410 -11.60 -17.48 15.88
C VAL A 410 -12.05 -16.03 15.64
N PHE A 411 -11.15 -15.17 15.17
CA PHE A 411 -11.48 -13.79 14.84
C PHE A 411 -12.56 -13.70 13.75
N LEU A 412 -12.46 -14.50 12.69
CA LEU A 412 -13.45 -14.52 11.61
C LEU A 412 -14.84 -14.94 12.11
N VAL A 413 -14.92 -15.95 12.98
CA VAL A 413 -16.19 -16.37 13.58
C VAL A 413 -16.76 -15.26 14.47
N LEU A 414 -15.96 -14.69 15.37
CA LEU A 414 -16.42 -13.66 16.30
C LEU A 414 -16.83 -12.36 15.60
N ARG A 415 -16.05 -11.90 14.61
CA ARG A 415 -16.35 -10.67 13.84
C ARG A 415 -17.64 -10.78 13.05
N ASN A 416 -18.03 -12.00 12.65
CA ASN A 416 -19.21 -12.28 11.86
C ASN A 416 -20.37 -12.90 12.66
N ALA A 417 -20.25 -13.03 13.98
CA ALA A 417 -21.22 -13.75 14.81
C ALA A 417 -22.63 -13.14 14.82
N THR A 418 -22.77 -11.84 14.52
CA THR A 418 -24.06 -11.16 14.46
C THR A 418 -24.17 -10.28 13.22
N ALA A 419 -25.38 -10.15 12.68
CA ALA A 419 -25.67 -9.23 11.57
C ALA A 419 -25.24 -7.78 11.87
N SER A 420 -25.40 -7.31 13.11
CA SER A 420 -24.97 -5.96 13.50
C SER A 420 -23.45 -5.77 13.41
N LEU A 421 -22.66 -6.78 13.79
CA LEU A 421 -21.20 -6.72 13.64
C LEU A 421 -20.81 -6.76 12.16
N ARG A 422 -21.49 -7.56 11.33
CA ARG A 422 -21.26 -7.64 9.88
C ARG A 422 -21.60 -6.34 9.15
N ALA A 423 -22.64 -5.65 9.60
CA ALA A 423 -23.13 -4.42 8.98
C ALA A 423 -22.41 -3.15 9.44
N ARG A 424 -21.43 -3.22 10.36
CA ARG A 424 -20.75 -2.03 10.90
C ARG A 424 -19.24 -2.13 10.81
N TYR A 425 -18.60 -0.99 10.58
CA TYR A 425 -17.15 -0.84 10.58
C TYR A 425 -16.73 0.54 11.10
N MET A 426 -15.52 0.64 11.63
CA MET A 426 -14.91 1.91 12.05
C MET A 426 -14.19 2.58 10.88
N HIS A 427 -14.73 3.71 10.40
CA HIS A 427 -14.22 4.37 9.20
C HIS A 427 -12.78 4.87 9.34
N LEU A 428 -12.35 5.28 10.54
CA LEU A 428 -10.95 5.67 10.80
C LEU A 428 -9.98 4.54 10.40
N PHE A 429 -10.24 3.32 10.89
CA PHE A 429 -9.37 2.19 10.60
C PHE A 429 -9.50 1.72 9.16
N THR A 430 -10.69 1.80 8.55
CA THR A 430 -10.86 1.54 7.11
C THR A 430 -10.00 2.50 6.26
N TRP A 431 -9.86 3.76 6.65
CA TRP A 431 -8.97 4.71 5.98
C TRP A 431 -7.50 4.34 6.18
N CYS A 432 -7.08 4.01 7.40
CA CYS A 432 -5.72 3.54 7.68
C CYS A 432 -5.36 2.27 6.88
N GLY A 433 -6.31 1.35 6.71
CA GLY A 433 -6.14 0.09 5.97
C GLY A 433 -5.74 0.27 4.50
N LYS A 434 -6.15 1.38 3.88
CA LYS A 434 -5.85 1.68 2.46
C LYS A 434 -4.41 2.12 2.23
N VAL A 435 -3.75 2.64 3.28
CA VAL A 435 -2.43 3.32 3.23
C VAL A 435 -1.39 2.53 4.05
N THR A 436 -1.56 1.22 4.17
CA THR A 436 -0.78 0.35 5.06
C THR A 436 0.68 0.23 4.65
N LEU A 437 0.96 0.04 3.36
CA LEU A 437 2.33 -0.11 2.88
C LEU A 437 3.14 1.17 3.07
N GLU A 438 2.53 2.31 2.75
CA GLU A 438 3.19 3.62 2.84
C GLU A 438 3.46 4.00 4.30
N THR A 439 2.49 3.77 5.18
CA THR A 439 2.68 3.96 6.63
C THR A 439 3.73 2.98 7.19
N TYR A 440 3.73 1.73 6.73
CA TYR A 440 4.71 0.72 7.16
C TYR A 440 6.15 1.11 6.83
N ILE A 441 6.42 1.62 5.63
CA ILE A 441 7.79 1.96 5.21
C ILE A 441 8.21 3.31 5.78
N LEU A 442 7.35 4.34 5.70
CA LEU A 442 7.72 5.69 6.14
C LEU A 442 7.91 5.80 7.66
N GLN A 443 7.39 4.87 8.46
CA GLN A 443 7.66 4.88 9.90
C GLN A 443 9.17 4.76 10.17
N PHE A 444 9.94 4.06 9.31
CA PHE A 444 11.37 3.82 9.51
C PHE A 444 12.21 5.08 9.33
N HIS A 445 11.72 6.02 8.51
CA HIS A 445 12.54 7.10 7.98
C HIS A 445 11.98 8.50 8.28
N ILE A 446 10.70 8.64 8.63
CA ILE A 446 10.10 9.94 8.97
C ILE A 446 9.66 9.95 10.44
N TRP A 447 9.01 8.88 10.90
CA TRP A 447 8.48 8.81 12.25
C TRP A 447 9.52 8.38 13.28
N MET A 448 10.41 7.48 12.86
CA MET A 448 11.60 7.01 13.57
C MET A 448 12.84 7.24 12.70
N LYS A 449 14.00 6.93 13.27
CA LYS A 449 15.29 6.94 12.59
C LYS A 449 16.00 5.60 12.74
N SER A 450 16.58 5.13 11.65
CA SER A 450 17.33 3.88 11.57
C SER A 450 18.71 3.98 12.20
N THR A 451 19.31 2.83 12.52
CA THR A 451 20.72 2.75 12.93
C THR A 451 21.70 2.81 11.75
N GLY A 452 21.21 3.02 10.53
CA GLY A 452 22.02 3.13 9.32
C GLY A 452 21.53 2.30 8.15
N ILE A 453 22.47 1.94 7.27
CA ILE A 453 22.24 1.01 6.15
C ILE A 453 21.78 -0.34 6.71
N ASN A 454 20.65 -0.85 6.19
CA ASN A 454 20.01 -2.08 6.69
C ASN A 454 19.69 -2.07 8.19
N GLY A 455 19.65 -0.88 8.80
CA GLY A 455 19.45 -0.69 10.23
C GLY A 455 17.97 -0.75 10.62
N SER A 456 17.71 -1.31 11.80
CA SER A 456 16.37 -1.24 12.41
C SER A 456 16.08 0.18 12.92
N PRO A 457 14.81 0.63 12.94
CA PRO A 457 14.42 1.96 13.40
C PRO A 457 14.47 1.98 14.93
N LYS A 458 15.63 2.27 15.53
CA LYS A 458 15.83 2.24 16.99
C LYS A 458 15.64 3.60 17.67
N PHE A 459 15.59 4.69 16.91
CA PHE A 459 15.47 6.04 17.47
C PHE A 459 14.15 6.68 17.08
N LEU A 460 13.68 7.61 17.90
CA LEU A 460 12.57 8.50 17.55
C LEU A 460 13.09 9.69 16.76
N MET A 461 12.28 10.16 15.81
CA MET A 461 12.52 11.44 15.15
C MET A 461 12.16 12.58 16.11
N VAL A 462 13.11 13.46 16.42
CA VAL A 462 12.91 14.57 17.37
C VAL A 462 13.06 15.91 16.65
N TRP A 463 11.92 16.57 16.45
CA TRP A 463 11.84 17.94 15.93
C TRP A 463 11.58 18.96 17.03
N LEU A 464 10.86 18.55 18.09
CA LEU A 464 10.44 19.41 19.18
C LEU A 464 10.82 18.78 20.52
N PRO A 465 11.12 19.60 21.56
CA PRO A 465 11.60 19.10 22.84
C PRO A 465 10.53 18.38 23.68
N SER A 466 9.25 18.76 23.52
CA SER A 466 8.14 18.11 24.23
C SER A 466 7.75 16.80 23.54
N PHE A 467 7.75 15.68 24.28
CA PHE A 467 7.41 14.35 23.76
C PHE A 467 6.07 14.33 23.03
N TRP A 468 4.99 14.80 23.68
CA TRP A 468 3.64 14.74 23.11
C TRP A 468 3.47 15.67 21.92
N LEU A 469 4.07 16.87 21.97
CA LEU A 469 4.01 17.80 20.85
C LEU A 469 4.81 17.28 19.66
N ASN A 470 6.01 16.73 19.91
CA ASN A 470 6.83 16.07 18.90
C ASN A 470 6.08 14.91 18.27
N MET A 471 5.51 14.03 19.09
CA MET A 471 4.73 12.90 18.62
C MET A 471 3.56 13.37 17.74
N ALA A 472 2.80 14.38 18.15
CA ALA A 472 1.68 14.91 17.37
C ALA A 472 2.13 15.49 16.01
N VAL A 473 3.14 16.36 16.01
CA VAL A 473 3.61 17.05 14.79
C VAL A 473 4.26 16.08 13.82
N VAL A 474 5.18 15.23 14.30
CA VAL A 474 5.86 14.25 13.43
C VAL A 474 4.85 13.24 12.91
N SER A 475 3.88 12.78 13.72
CA SER A 475 2.81 11.89 13.24
C SER A 475 1.96 12.54 12.16
N ALA A 476 1.60 13.82 12.30
CA ALA A 476 0.82 14.54 11.30
C ALA A 476 1.54 14.59 9.95
N VAL A 477 2.83 14.96 9.93
CA VAL A 477 3.62 14.97 8.69
C VAL A 477 3.77 13.56 8.12
N TYR A 478 4.09 12.58 8.97
CA TYR A 478 4.21 11.18 8.58
C TYR A 478 2.93 10.65 7.89
N PHE A 479 1.75 10.81 8.50
CA PHE A 479 0.50 10.32 7.92
C PHE A 479 0.10 11.07 6.65
N VAL A 480 0.31 12.38 6.59
CA VAL A 480 0.05 13.17 5.38
C VAL A 480 0.93 12.67 4.24
N LEU A 481 2.23 12.52 4.46
CA LEU A 481 3.16 12.03 3.43
C LEU A 481 2.86 10.59 3.01
N SER A 482 2.49 9.70 3.94
CA SER A 482 2.03 8.34 3.58
C SER A 482 0.81 8.38 2.66
N TYR A 483 -0.18 9.23 2.94
CA TYR A 483 -1.36 9.39 2.09
C TYR A 483 -1.02 9.98 0.72
N ARG A 484 -0.10 10.96 0.67
CA ARG A 484 0.39 11.54 -0.59
C ARG A 484 1.11 10.51 -1.44
N VAL A 485 2.04 9.73 -0.87
CA VAL A 485 2.74 8.65 -1.59
C VAL A 485 1.72 7.64 -2.14
N PHE A 486 0.72 7.24 -1.35
CA PHE A 486 -0.32 6.33 -1.83
C PHE A 486 -1.05 6.85 -3.08
N LYS A 487 -1.45 8.14 -3.08
CA LYS A 487 -2.08 8.77 -4.24
C LYS A 487 -1.15 8.84 -5.45
N ILE A 488 0.11 9.21 -5.21
CA ILE A 488 1.14 9.31 -6.26
C ILE A 488 1.40 7.95 -6.90
N THR A 489 1.54 6.88 -6.11
CA THR A 489 1.73 5.53 -6.61
C THR A 489 0.61 5.09 -7.54
N VAL A 490 -0.64 5.47 -7.25
CA VAL A 490 -1.80 5.20 -8.11
C VAL A 490 -1.73 5.98 -9.42
N VAL A 491 -1.43 7.28 -9.38
CA VAL A 491 -1.30 8.10 -10.60
C VAL A 491 -0.17 7.58 -11.49
N LEU A 492 0.99 7.27 -10.91
CA LEU A 492 2.13 6.76 -11.67
C LEU A 492 1.89 5.34 -12.21
N ARG A 493 1.14 4.50 -11.48
CA ARG A 493 0.71 3.19 -11.96
C ARG A 493 -0.10 3.30 -13.24
N ASP A 494 -1.08 4.20 -13.26
CA ASP A 494 -2.01 4.31 -14.38
C ASP A 494 -1.32 4.76 -15.67
N VAL A 495 -0.19 5.46 -15.54
CA VAL A 495 0.68 5.85 -16.65
C VAL A 495 1.66 4.73 -17.02
N ALA A 496 2.34 4.14 -16.03
CA ALA A 496 3.39 3.15 -16.28
C ALA A 496 2.83 1.78 -16.72
N VAL A 497 1.66 1.40 -16.21
CA VAL A 497 1.01 0.11 -16.45
C VAL A 497 -0.42 0.34 -16.99
N PRO A 498 -0.53 0.74 -18.27
CA PRO A 498 -1.82 0.98 -18.91
C PRO A 498 -2.61 -0.34 -19.04
N LYS A 499 -3.89 -0.25 -19.41
CA LYS A 499 -4.78 -1.42 -19.49
C LYS A 499 -4.50 -2.31 -20.71
N ASP A 500 -3.71 -1.85 -21.67
CA ASP A 500 -3.40 -2.58 -22.90
C ASP A 500 -1.99 -3.20 -22.88
N ASN A 501 -1.88 -4.43 -23.40
CA ASN A 501 -0.62 -5.20 -23.36
C ASN A 501 0.52 -4.51 -24.13
N ARG A 502 0.20 -3.82 -25.23
CA ARG A 502 1.19 -3.12 -26.05
C ARG A 502 1.79 -1.94 -25.29
N GLY A 503 0.94 -1.12 -24.66
CA GLY A 503 1.34 0.00 -23.82
C GLY A 503 2.19 -0.45 -22.65
N ILE A 504 1.82 -1.54 -21.97
CA ILE A 504 2.64 -2.13 -20.90
C ILE A 504 4.02 -2.51 -21.43
N PHE A 505 4.10 -3.20 -22.56
CA PHE A 505 5.38 -3.62 -23.14
C PHE A 505 6.25 -2.40 -23.47
N VAL A 506 5.71 -1.42 -24.20
CA VAL A 506 6.43 -0.20 -24.57
C VAL A 506 6.91 0.55 -23.33
N ASN A 507 6.04 0.77 -22.35
CA ASN A 507 6.40 1.47 -21.12
C ASN A 507 7.43 0.70 -20.30
N SER A 508 7.35 -0.63 -20.26
CA SER A 508 8.33 -1.48 -19.58
C SER A 508 9.72 -1.39 -20.22
N VAL A 509 9.78 -1.38 -21.55
CA VAL A 509 11.03 -1.17 -22.29
C VAL A 509 11.60 0.23 -22.03
N ILE A 510 10.76 1.27 -22.08
CA ILE A 510 11.18 2.65 -21.77
C ILE A 510 11.74 2.74 -20.35
N MET A 511 11.04 2.17 -19.36
CA MET A 511 11.50 2.16 -17.96
C MET A 511 12.82 1.39 -17.80
N ALA A 512 12.98 0.24 -18.48
CA ALA A 512 14.22 -0.54 -18.44
C ALA A 512 15.40 0.24 -19.04
N VAL A 513 15.20 0.85 -20.21
CA VAL A 513 16.21 1.69 -20.87
C VAL A 513 16.56 2.90 -20.02
N ALA A 514 15.56 3.60 -19.47
CA ALA A 514 15.78 4.73 -18.59
C ALA A 514 16.56 4.32 -17.32
N THR A 515 16.20 3.20 -16.71
CA THR A 515 16.90 2.66 -15.52
C THR A 515 18.35 2.34 -15.85
N ALA A 516 18.62 1.68 -16.98
CA ALA A 516 19.98 1.37 -17.41
C ALA A 516 20.79 2.64 -17.70
N ALA A 517 20.18 3.64 -18.36
CA ALA A 517 20.82 4.92 -18.64
C ALA A 517 21.18 5.67 -17.35
N PHE A 518 20.25 5.78 -16.40
CA PHE A 518 20.53 6.43 -15.11
C PHE A 518 21.57 5.68 -14.29
N TYR A 519 21.54 4.34 -14.31
CA TYR A 519 22.58 3.55 -13.67
C TYR A 519 23.96 3.81 -14.29
N ALA A 520 24.06 3.85 -15.62
CA ALA A 520 25.31 4.15 -16.33
C ALA A 520 25.83 5.55 -15.99
N VAL A 521 24.94 6.57 -15.93
CA VAL A 521 25.29 7.91 -15.44
C VAL A 521 25.81 7.84 -14.00
N GLY A 522 25.15 7.07 -13.13
CA GLY A 522 25.59 6.86 -11.76
C GLY A 522 26.96 6.19 -11.64
N VAL A 523 27.28 5.23 -12.53
CA VAL A 523 28.63 4.63 -12.62
C VAL A 523 29.65 5.68 -13.04
N ALA A 524 29.34 6.49 -14.05
CA ALA A 524 30.22 7.54 -14.54
C ALA A 524 30.45 8.68 -13.53
N LEU A 525 29.49 8.93 -12.63
CA LEU A 525 29.63 9.88 -11.53
C LEU A 525 30.39 9.31 -10.33
N LYS A 526 30.45 7.98 -10.20
CA LYS A 526 31.15 7.28 -9.11
C LYS A 526 32.62 7.05 -9.42
N GLY A 527 32.94 6.69 -10.68
CA GLY A 527 34.30 6.57 -11.18
C GLY A 527 34.94 7.94 -11.40
#